data_AF-A0A023UFL1-F1
#
_entry.id   AF-A0A023UFL1-F1
#
_cell.length_a   1.000
_cell.length_b   1.000
_cell.length_c   1.000
_cell.angle_alpha   90.00
_cell.angle_beta   90.00
_cell.angle_gamma   90.00
#
_symmetry.space_group_name_H-M   'P 1'
#
loop_
_entity.id
_entity.type
_entity.pdbx_description
1 polymer ?
#
loop_
_entity_poly.entity_id
_entity_poly.type
_entity_poly.pdbx_seq_one_letter_code
_entity_poly.pdbx_strand_id
1 'polypeptide(L)' 'WLYKHRDNPYPTKTEKILLALGSQMTLVQVSNWFANARRRLKNTVRQPDLSWALRIKLYNKYVQGNAERLSV' A
#
# COMPACT_ATOMS: atom_id res chain seq x y z
N TRP A 1 -0.66 -6.27 5.65
CA TRP A 1 -1.38 -5.17 6.34
C TRP A 1 -2.32 -4.40 5.40
N LEU A 2 -1.85 -3.98 4.22
CA LEU A 2 -2.58 -3.08 3.32
C LEU A 2 -3.92 -3.66 2.79
N TYR A 3 -4.02 -4.96 2.48
CA TYR A 3 -5.30 -5.62 2.14
C TYR A 3 -6.32 -5.64 3.29
N LYS A 4 -5.85 -5.86 4.52
CA LYS A 4 -6.69 -5.85 5.73
C LYS A 4 -7.26 -4.45 6.01
N HIS A 5 -6.53 -3.40 5.61
CA HIS A 5 -6.89 -1.99 5.81
C HIS A 5 -7.20 -1.30 4.48
N ARG A 6 -7.82 -2.03 3.55
CA ARG A 6 -8.08 -1.56 2.19
C ARG A 6 -9.07 -0.40 2.12
N ASP A 7 -9.87 -0.18 3.16
CA ASP A 7 -10.81 0.94 3.23
C ASP A 7 -10.08 2.24 3.60
N ASN A 8 -9.04 2.15 4.43
CA ASN A 8 -8.20 3.27 4.85
C ASN A 8 -6.72 2.84 5.03
N PRO A 9 -5.89 2.84 3.96
CA PRO A 9 -4.52 2.31 3.98
C PRO A 9 -3.51 3.32 4.55
N TYR A 10 -3.78 3.82 5.74
CA TYR A 10 -2.99 4.80 6.47
C TYR A 10 -2.65 4.24 7.86
N PRO A 11 -1.49 3.57 8.00
CA PRO A 11 -1.12 3.00 9.29
C PRO A 11 -0.87 4.10 10.31
N THR A 12 -1.36 3.88 11.52
CA THR A 12 -1.09 4.70 12.71
C THR A 12 0.39 4.64 13.11
N LYS A 13 0.81 5.53 14.02
CA LYS A 13 2.19 5.52 14.55
C LYS A 13 2.56 4.16 15.13
N THR A 14 1.68 3.57 15.94
CA THR A 14 1.87 2.26 16.56
C THR A 14 2.02 1.16 15.51
N GLU A 15 1.14 1.13 14.51
CA GLU A 15 1.22 0.11 13.45
C GLU A 15 2.49 0.23 12.63
N LYS A 16 2.95 1.45 12.34
CA LYS A 16 4.23 1.65 11.65
C LYS A 16 5.42 1.11 12.46
N ILE A 17 5.40 1.23 13.78
CA ILE A 17 6.42 0.65 14.67
C ILE A 17 6.37 -0.88 14.60
N LEU A 18 5.18 -1.48 14.72
CA LEU A 18 5.02 -2.92 14.63
C LEU A 18 5.46 -3.48 13.27
N LEU A 19 5.14 -2.76 12.19
CA LEU A 19 5.57 -3.11 10.83
C LEU A 19 7.09 -3.02 10.67
N ALA A 20 7.70 -1.97 11.20
CA ALA A 20 9.15 -1.79 11.19
C ALA A 20 9.88 -2.95 11.88
N LEU A 21 9.38 -3.36 13.06
CA LEU A 21 9.91 -4.51 13.80
C LEU A 21 9.75 -5.82 13.01
N GLY A 22 8.56 -6.06 12.44
CA GLY A 22 8.26 -7.30 11.73
C GLY A 22 8.96 -7.45 10.37
N SER A 23 9.30 -6.35 9.70
CA SER A 23 9.94 -6.36 8.39
C SER A 23 11.42 -6.01 8.40
N GLN A 24 12.02 -5.81 9.59
CA GLN A 24 13.40 -5.32 9.75
C GLN A 24 13.69 -4.02 8.97
N MET A 25 12.68 -3.16 8.85
CA MET A 25 12.79 -1.85 8.22
C MET A 25 12.81 -0.77 9.28
N THR A 26 13.42 0.37 8.98
CA THR A 26 13.28 1.56 9.82
C THR A 26 11.88 2.16 9.68
N LEU A 27 11.45 2.93 10.69
CA LEU A 27 10.17 3.63 10.68
C LEU A 27 10.01 4.56 9.46
N VAL A 28 11.12 5.16 9.01
CA VAL A 28 11.19 6.01 7.81
C VAL A 28 10.96 5.18 6.55
N GLN A 29 11.63 4.03 6.42
CA GLN A 29 11.45 3.13 5.28
C GLN A 29 10.00 2.62 5.19
N VAL A 30 9.39 2.24 6.31
CA VAL A 30 7.96 1.87 6.37
C VAL A 30 7.09 3.03 5.90
N SER A 31 7.30 4.24 6.44
CA SER A 31 6.52 5.42 6.06
C SER A 31 6.62 5.72 4.55
N ASN A 32 7.83 5.65 4.00
CA ASN A 32 8.08 5.86 2.58
C ASN A 32 7.45 4.77 1.71
N TRP A 33 7.51 3.50 2.14
CA TRP A 33 6.88 2.39 1.45
C TRP A 33 5.37 2.61 1.31
N PHE A 34 4.68 2.98 2.40
CA PHE A 34 3.23 3.24 2.36
C PHE A 34 2.87 4.46 1.50
N ALA A 35 3.68 5.52 1.53
CA ALA A 35 3.49 6.67 0.66
C ALA A 35 3.64 6.29 -0.82
N ASN A 36 4.67 5.52 -1.15
CA ASN A 36 4.93 5.03 -2.50
C ASN A 36 3.85 4.07 -2.98
N ALA A 37 3.41 3.13 -2.14
CA ALA A 37 2.33 2.20 -2.45
C ALA A 37 1.04 2.97 -2.79
N ARG A 38 0.61 3.93 -1.95
CA ARG A 38 -0.56 4.76 -2.23
C ARG A 38 -0.44 5.56 -3.53
N ARG A 39 0.76 6.09 -3.84
CA ARG A 39 1.00 6.81 -5.10
C ARG A 39 0.85 5.89 -6.31
N ARG A 40 1.41 4.68 -6.26
CA ARG A 40 1.24 3.66 -7.32
C ARG A 40 -0.23 3.33 -7.55
N LEU A 41 -0.99 3.11 -6.47
CA LEU A 41 -2.44 2.86 -6.53
C LEU A 41 -3.22 4.01 -7.21
N LYS A 42 -2.90 5.27 -6.88
CA LYS A 42 -3.52 6.44 -7.52
C LYS A 42 -3.12 6.59 -8.99
N ASN A 43 -1.88 6.23 -9.34
CA ASN A 43 -1.37 6.37 -10.70
C ASN A 43 -1.89 5.30 -11.67
N THR A 44 -2.11 4.07 -11.18
CA THR A 44 -2.63 2.97 -12.01
C THR A 44 -4.07 3.20 -12.45
N VAL A 45 -4.87 3.90 -11.64
CA VAL A 45 -6.26 4.21 -11.98
C VAL A 45 -6.52 5.69 -11.73
N ARG A 46 -6.38 6.49 -12.79
CA ARG A 46 -6.63 7.94 -12.79
C ARG A 46 -8.12 8.25 -12.77
N GLN A 47 -8.80 7.80 -11.72
CA GLN A 47 -10.17 8.17 -11.41
C GLN A 47 -10.23 8.65 -9.96
N PRO A 48 -10.74 9.87 -9.71
CA PRO A 48 -10.72 10.46 -8.37
C PRO A 48 -11.61 9.69 -7.38
N ASP A 49 -12.75 9.17 -7.84
CA ASP A 49 -13.82 8.69 -6.95
C ASP A 49 -13.74 7.20 -6.59
N LEU A 50 -12.69 6.49 -7.02
CA LEU A 50 -12.55 5.09 -6.68
C LEU A 50 -12.19 4.91 -5.21
N SER A 51 -12.67 3.83 -4.61
CA SER A 51 -12.22 3.42 -3.27
C SER A 51 -10.80 2.87 -3.30
N TRP A 52 -10.11 2.89 -2.16
CA TRP A 52 -8.80 2.27 -1.99
C TRP A 52 -8.84 0.76 -2.26
N ALA A 53 -9.90 0.08 -1.82
CA ALA A 53 -10.12 -1.33 -2.09
C ALA A 53 -10.14 -1.64 -3.59
N LEU A 54 -10.85 -0.83 -4.39
CA LEU A 54 -10.89 -1.02 -5.83
C LEU A 54 -9.55 -0.70 -6.48
N ARG A 55 -8.85 0.35 -6.04
CA ARG A 55 -7.49 0.66 -6.51
C ARG A 55 -6.51 -0.50 -6.27
N ILE A 56 -6.56 -1.14 -5.09
CA ILE A 56 -5.73 -2.32 -4.77
C ILE A 56 -6.07 -3.49 -5.70
N LYS A 57 -7.36 -3.77 -5.90
CA LYS A 57 -7.82 -4.84 -6.80
C LYS A 57 -7.34 -4.61 -8.24
N LEU A 58 -7.49 -3.40 -8.76
CA LEU A 58 -7.07 -3.05 -10.12
C LEU A 58 -5.54 -3.07 -10.24
N TYR A 59 -4.81 -2.54 -9.25
CA TYR A 59 -3.35 -2.62 -9.23
C TYR A 59 -2.86 -4.06 -9.33
N ASN A 60 -3.35 -4.95 -8.47
CA ASN A 60 -2.94 -6.36 -8.48
C ASN A 60 -3.39 -7.10 -9.76
N LYS A 61 -4.44 -6.63 -10.45
CA LYS A 61 -4.89 -7.17 -11.74
C LYS A 61 -3.98 -6.77 -12.90
N TYR A 62 -3.49 -5.53 -12.90
CA TYR A 62 -2.72 -4.96 -14.02
C TYR A 62 -1.21 -4.91 -13.78
N VAL A 63 -0.75 -5.23 -12.57
CA VAL A 63 0.69 -5.29 -12.27
C VAL A 63 1.33 -6.41 -13.10
N GLN A 64 2.36 -6.06 -13.88
CA GLN A 64 3.10 -6.99 -14.74
C GLN A 64 4.61 -6.93 -14.45
N GLY A 65 5.33 -7.99 -14.78
CA GLY A 65 6.78 -8.11 -14.58
C GLY A 65 7.18 -8.24 -13.11
N ASN A 66 8.34 -7.69 -12.75
CA ASN A 66 8.91 -7.77 -11.39
C ASN A 66 8.26 -6.83 -10.37
N ALA A 67 7.15 -6.18 -10.72
CA ALA A 67 6.46 -5.29 -9.81
C ALA A 67 5.71 -6.09 -8.73
N GLU A 68 6.05 -5.85 -7.48
CA GLU A 68 5.45 -6.55 -6.34
C GLU A 68 3.93 -6.32 -6.26
N ARG A 69 3.19 -7.40 -6.05
CA ARG A 69 1.75 -7.33 -5.72
C ARG A 69 1.60 -6.65 -4.38
N LEU A 70 0.73 -5.64 -4.32
CA LEU A 70 0.42 -4.98 -3.07
C LEU A 70 -0.55 -5.86 -2.29
N SER A 71 -0.02 -6.57 -1.29
CA SER A 71 -0.74 -7.45 -0.35
C SER A 71 -1.03 -8.86 -0.86
N VAL A 72 0.01 -9.69 -0.92
CA VAL A 72 -0.15 -11.14 -0.82
C VAL A 72 -0.36 -11.50 0.65
#